data_AF-A0A7J2UVJ7-F1
#
_entry.id   AF-A0A7J2UVJ7-F1
#
_cell.length_a   1.000
_cell.length_b   1.000
_cell.length_c   1.000
_cell.angle_alpha   90.00
_cell.angle_beta   90.00
_cell.angle_gamma   90.00
#
_symmetry.space_group_name_H-M   'P 1'
#
loop_
_entity.id
_entity.type
_entity.pdbx_description
1 polymer ?
#
loop_
_entity_poly.entity_id
_entity_poly.type
_entity_poly.pdbx_seq_one_letter_code
_entity_poly.pdbx_strand_id
1 'polypeptide(L)'
;MYLKQVEMENFKSFGHKLTVPFYPGFTAITGPNGSGKSNIVDAILFVLGPKSSKVMRAGRLTDLIFNGGKNRKNPSKYCKVSLVFDNTEHKMPIAADEVVLTRMIKRAPLKDNPDNYYSYFYVNDRAASFTEFIELLTHARISGEGYNIVKQGDVTSLVEMGSIDRRKIIDGIAGISTFDEDIEKAEKERGDVEKNLERIDIILNEITSQIRQLKKDRDAAYRYKELKDKLYETKAMIATKKKQEIESQILEVTKQIESYGTEQKKFEEHKETLKTQYTDLQQKLNEVEKKIGDAGGDEAHGIKEKIDVLRSETIKIDERINYSNGEVGEKKKEKETLEESLQEITKELDEYTAQKDNLGQQIEEVQTILKTKEQELGALRDEIAQSDDTSMDITRELVKMREEYDKKQTQKHEYELTRDRLKEKLDAIDLQIAELQETKSTYEFELK
;
A
#
# COMPACT_ATOMS: atom_id res chain seq x y z
N MET A 1 -56.54 -20.10 -12.22
CA MET A 1 -56.12 -19.56 -10.90
C MET A 1 -57.15 -18.54 -10.40
N TYR A 2 -57.69 -18.72 -9.19
CA TYR A 2 -58.60 -17.76 -8.54
C TYR A 2 -58.42 -17.78 -7.01
N LEU A 3 -58.89 -16.75 -6.31
CA LEU A 3 -58.87 -16.70 -4.85
C LEU A 3 -60.01 -17.57 -4.30
N LYS A 4 -59.69 -18.64 -3.56
CA LYS A 4 -60.67 -19.56 -2.95
C LYS A 4 -61.22 -19.03 -1.63
N GLN A 5 -60.37 -18.46 -0.79
CA GLN A 5 -60.80 -17.87 0.48
C GLN A 5 -59.80 -16.85 1.02
N VAL A 6 -60.32 -15.97 1.88
CA VAL A 6 -59.53 -15.05 2.70
C VAL A 6 -59.74 -15.43 4.15
N GLU A 7 -58.66 -15.82 4.82
CA GLU A 7 -58.65 -16.05 6.26
C GLU A 7 -58.09 -14.83 6.96
N MET A 8 -58.82 -14.31 7.95
CA MET A 8 -58.41 -13.16 8.75
C MET A 8 -58.44 -13.55 10.22
N GLU A 9 -57.44 -13.13 10.96
CA GLU A 9 -57.36 -13.28 12.40
C GLU A 9 -56.90 -11.97 13.02
N ASN A 10 -57.68 -11.46 13.98
CA ASN A 10 -57.37 -10.23 14.71
C ASN A 10 -57.15 -9.00 13.80
N PHE A 11 -57.83 -8.93 12.66
CA PHE A 11 -57.65 -7.89 11.64
C PHE A 11 -58.76 -6.83 11.69
N LYS A 12 -58.39 -5.56 11.93
CA LYS A 12 -59.27 -4.39 12.02
C LYS A 12 -60.46 -4.57 12.98
N SER A 13 -61.66 -4.78 12.43
CA SER A 13 -62.90 -4.99 13.20
C SER A 13 -63.13 -6.45 13.58
N PHE A 14 -62.36 -7.38 13.00
CA PHE A 14 -62.50 -8.83 13.20
C PHE A 14 -61.55 -9.29 14.31
N GLY A 15 -62.06 -9.42 15.53
CA GLY A 15 -61.30 -9.84 16.72
C GLY A 15 -61.20 -11.35 16.95
N HIS A 16 -61.55 -12.16 15.95
CA HIS A 16 -61.49 -13.62 15.96
C HIS A 16 -61.09 -14.13 14.58
N LYS A 17 -60.84 -15.44 14.45
CA LYS A 17 -60.59 -16.06 13.15
C LYS A 17 -61.88 -16.06 12.32
N LEU A 18 -61.84 -15.45 11.14
CA LEU A 18 -62.93 -15.36 10.17
C LEU A 18 -62.41 -15.84 8.81
N THR A 19 -63.15 -16.74 8.18
CA THR A 19 -62.87 -17.22 6.83
C THR A 19 -63.98 -16.76 5.90
N VAL A 20 -63.62 -16.08 4.81
CA VAL A 20 -64.54 -15.63 3.77
C VAL A 20 -64.26 -16.44 2.49
N PRO A 21 -65.15 -17.36 2.10
CA PRO A 21 -64.99 -18.12 0.86
C PRO A 21 -65.34 -17.27 -0.36
N PHE A 22 -64.67 -17.55 -1.46
CA PHE A 22 -64.87 -16.96 -2.77
C PHE A 22 -65.08 -18.09 -3.78
N TYR A 23 -66.03 -17.88 -4.68
CA TYR A 23 -66.41 -18.88 -5.68
C TYR A 23 -66.05 -18.39 -7.08
N PRO A 24 -65.77 -19.30 -8.03
CA PRO A 24 -65.59 -18.95 -9.42
C PRO A 24 -66.78 -18.13 -9.97
N GLY A 25 -66.50 -17.20 -10.89
CA GLY A 25 -67.50 -16.31 -11.45
C GLY A 25 -67.61 -15.00 -10.67
N PHE A 26 -68.84 -14.61 -10.32
CA PHE A 26 -69.12 -13.29 -9.72
C PHE A 26 -69.51 -13.43 -8.25
N THR A 27 -68.71 -12.84 -7.35
CA THR A 27 -68.98 -12.80 -5.91
C THR A 27 -69.35 -11.38 -5.49
N ALA A 28 -70.54 -11.21 -4.88
CA ALA A 28 -70.99 -9.93 -4.34
C ALA A 28 -70.98 -9.96 -2.80
N ILE A 29 -70.33 -8.97 -2.18
CA ILE A 29 -70.29 -8.79 -0.72
C ILE A 29 -71.22 -7.63 -0.35
N THR A 30 -72.33 -7.95 0.32
CA THR A 30 -73.34 -6.97 0.75
C THR A 30 -73.50 -6.94 2.27
N GLY A 31 -74.10 -5.86 2.78
CA GLY A 31 -74.31 -5.65 4.22
C GLY A 31 -74.45 -4.16 4.57
N PRO A 32 -74.92 -3.83 5.78
CA PRO A 32 -75.13 -2.45 6.22
C PRO A 32 -73.82 -1.66 6.35
N ASN A 33 -73.89 -0.34 6.43
CA ASN A 33 -72.69 0.48 6.67
C ASN A 33 -72.05 0.13 8.02
N GLY A 34 -70.72 0.04 8.04
CA GLY A 34 -69.96 -0.35 9.24
C GLY A 34 -69.87 -1.86 9.52
N SER A 35 -70.46 -2.73 8.67
CA SER A 35 -70.35 -4.19 8.79
C SER A 35 -68.97 -4.79 8.45
N GLY A 36 -68.00 -3.96 8.06
CA GLY A 36 -66.65 -4.42 7.76
C GLY A 36 -66.42 -4.91 6.33
N LYS A 37 -67.37 -4.71 5.39
CA LYS A 37 -67.23 -5.10 3.96
C LYS A 37 -65.89 -4.66 3.36
N SER A 38 -65.57 -3.38 3.52
CA SER A 38 -64.34 -2.82 2.95
C SER A 38 -63.07 -3.33 3.65
N ASN A 39 -63.17 -3.86 4.88
CA ASN A 39 -62.04 -4.47 5.57
C ASN A 39 -61.63 -5.80 4.91
N ILE A 40 -62.53 -6.48 4.19
CA ILE A 40 -62.19 -7.68 3.41
C ILE A 40 -61.25 -7.31 2.26
N VAL A 41 -61.54 -6.20 1.56
CA VAL A 41 -60.66 -5.67 0.50
C VAL A 41 -59.32 -5.20 1.08
N ASP A 42 -59.34 -4.55 2.25
CA ASP A 42 -58.10 -4.16 2.92
C ASP A 42 -57.27 -5.37 3.37
N ALA A 43 -57.91 -6.50 3.73
CA ALA A 43 -57.22 -7.73 4.09
C ALA A 43 -56.54 -8.37 2.87
N ILE A 44 -57.20 -8.36 1.72
CA ILE A 44 -56.59 -8.79 0.44
C ILE A 44 -55.38 -7.90 0.12
N LEU A 45 -55.56 -6.58 0.12
CA LEU A 45 -54.48 -5.63 -0.11
C LEU A 45 -53.33 -5.79 0.90
N PHE A 46 -53.64 -6.08 2.16
CA PHE A 46 -52.63 -6.27 3.19
C PHE A 46 -51.64 -7.39 2.84
N VAL A 47 -52.12 -8.51 2.32
CA VAL A 47 -51.26 -9.62 1.88
C VAL A 47 -50.58 -9.32 0.55
N LEU A 48 -51.27 -8.66 -0.39
CA LEU A 48 -50.70 -8.28 -1.69
C LEU A 48 -49.63 -7.18 -1.61
N GLY A 49 -49.47 -6.56 -0.44
CA GLY A 49 -48.25 -5.87 -0.05
C GLY A 49 -47.96 -4.52 -0.74
N PRO A 50 -48.91 -3.57 -0.84
CA PRO A 50 -48.53 -2.21 -1.17
C PRO A 50 -47.59 -1.67 -0.09
N LYS A 51 -46.56 -0.91 -0.49
CA LYS A 51 -45.50 -0.43 0.43
C LYS A 51 -46.03 0.53 1.51
N SER A 52 -47.23 1.08 1.34
CA SER A 52 -47.81 2.12 2.21
C SER A 52 -49.06 1.66 2.96
N SER A 53 -49.11 1.91 4.28
CA SER A 53 -50.29 1.67 5.14
C SER A 53 -51.51 2.50 4.75
N LYS A 54 -51.30 3.66 4.11
CA LYS A 54 -52.37 4.57 3.67
C LYS A 54 -53.30 3.90 2.66
N VAL A 55 -52.74 3.01 1.84
CA VAL A 55 -53.45 2.23 0.82
C VAL A 55 -54.53 1.35 1.47
N MET A 56 -54.35 0.95 2.74
CA MET A 56 -55.29 0.13 3.52
C MET A 56 -56.13 0.97 4.50
N ARG A 57 -56.24 2.29 4.32
CA ARG A 57 -56.99 3.20 5.20
C ARG A 57 -56.58 3.08 6.68
N ALA A 58 -55.26 2.99 6.90
CA ALA A 58 -54.66 2.96 8.21
C ALA A 58 -53.50 3.97 8.26
N GLY A 59 -53.35 4.68 9.39
CA GLY A 59 -52.23 5.59 9.59
C GLY A 59 -50.92 4.81 9.68
N ARG A 60 -50.92 3.76 10.52
CA ARG A 60 -49.80 2.82 10.69
C ARG A 60 -50.25 1.39 10.43
N LEU A 61 -49.30 0.52 10.06
CA LEU A 61 -49.61 -0.90 9.86
C LEU A 61 -50.10 -1.59 11.16
N THR A 62 -49.65 -1.12 12.32
CA THR A 62 -50.11 -1.62 13.64
C THR A 62 -51.55 -1.24 13.98
N ASP A 63 -52.15 -0.27 13.27
CA ASP A 63 -53.57 0.09 13.41
C ASP A 63 -54.49 -0.93 12.71
N LEU A 64 -53.92 -1.83 11.89
CA LEU A 64 -54.65 -2.97 11.30
C LEU A 64 -54.90 -4.10 12.31
N ILE A 65 -54.29 -4.05 13.49
CA ILE A 65 -54.50 -5.05 14.55
C ILE A 65 -55.76 -4.70 15.34
N PHE A 66 -56.60 -5.70 15.58
CA PHE A 66 -57.83 -5.55 16.35
C PHE A 66 -57.57 -4.92 17.73
N ASN A 67 -58.25 -3.81 18.00
CA ASN A 67 -58.01 -2.96 19.17
C ASN A 67 -59.03 -3.14 20.31
N GLY A 68 -59.86 -4.19 20.28
CA GLY A 68 -60.86 -4.46 21.32
C GLY A 68 -62.25 -3.86 21.06
N GLY A 69 -62.56 -3.46 19.83
CA GLY A 69 -63.86 -2.91 19.43
C GLY A 69 -64.20 -1.59 20.12
N LYS A 70 -65.50 -1.23 20.21
CA LYS A 70 -65.96 0.06 20.77
C LYS A 70 -65.52 0.33 22.21
N ASN A 71 -65.35 -0.73 23.01
CA ASN A 71 -64.98 -0.62 24.43
C ASN A 71 -63.48 -0.88 24.68
N ARG A 72 -62.67 -1.08 23.63
CA ARG A 72 -61.24 -1.44 23.70
C ARG A 72 -60.91 -2.59 24.66
N LYS A 73 -61.86 -3.50 24.88
CA LYS A 73 -61.66 -4.67 25.74
C LYS A 73 -60.87 -5.72 24.96
N ASN A 74 -59.80 -6.24 25.56
CA ASN A 74 -58.94 -7.29 25.00
C ASN A 74 -58.33 -6.96 23.61
N PRO A 75 -57.42 -5.96 23.51
CA PRO A 75 -56.71 -5.69 22.26
C PRO A 75 -55.76 -6.84 21.91
N SER A 76 -55.72 -7.20 20.63
CA SER A 76 -54.84 -8.26 20.14
C SER A 76 -53.41 -7.73 19.96
N LYS A 77 -52.42 -8.62 20.10
CA LYS A 77 -50.99 -8.27 19.95
C LYS A 77 -50.48 -8.45 18.51
N TYR A 78 -51.27 -9.10 17.66
CA TYR A 78 -50.94 -9.40 16.28
C TYR A 78 -52.21 -9.45 15.42
N CYS A 79 -52.03 -9.37 14.11
CA CYS A 79 -53.02 -9.77 13.12
C CYS A 79 -52.36 -10.68 12.08
N LYS A 80 -53.13 -11.61 11.53
CA LYS A 80 -52.71 -12.54 10.49
C LYS A 80 -53.78 -12.57 9.41
N VAL A 81 -53.38 -12.48 8.16
CA VAL A 81 -54.27 -12.67 7.01
C VAL A 81 -53.63 -13.66 6.06
N SER A 82 -54.41 -14.63 5.59
CA SER A 82 -53.99 -15.62 4.59
C SER A 82 -54.91 -15.56 3.38
N LEU A 83 -54.32 -15.48 2.19
CA LEU A 83 -55.01 -15.64 0.91
C LEU A 83 -54.75 -17.03 0.38
N VAL A 84 -55.82 -17.77 0.12
CA VAL A 84 -55.76 -19.13 -0.41
C VAL A 84 -56.15 -19.09 -1.88
N PHE A 85 -55.20 -19.41 -2.76
CA PHE A 85 -55.38 -19.41 -4.20
C PHE A 85 -55.49 -20.85 -4.73
N ASP A 86 -56.41 -21.04 -5.67
CA ASP A 86 -56.41 -22.20 -6.56
C ASP A 86 -55.27 -22.03 -7.59
N ASN A 87 -54.29 -22.92 -7.56
CA ASN A 87 -53.10 -22.91 -8.42
C ASN A 87 -53.03 -24.17 -9.31
N THR A 88 -54.17 -24.78 -9.65
CA THR A 88 -54.27 -25.95 -10.54
C THR A 88 -53.66 -25.70 -11.94
N GLU A 89 -53.69 -24.46 -12.41
CA GLU A 89 -53.05 -24.01 -13.67
C GLU A 89 -51.55 -23.70 -13.52
N HIS A 90 -50.96 -23.89 -12.32
CA HIS A 90 -49.56 -23.61 -11.97
C HIS A 90 -49.03 -22.23 -12.42
N LYS A 91 -49.87 -21.20 -12.33
CA LYS A 91 -49.49 -19.81 -12.64
C LYS A 91 -48.51 -19.23 -11.61
N MET A 92 -48.59 -19.68 -10.35
CA MET A 92 -47.51 -19.50 -9.39
C MET A 92 -46.54 -20.69 -9.53
N PRO A 93 -45.21 -20.45 -9.57
CA PRO A 93 -44.19 -21.49 -9.75
C PRO A 93 -43.98 -22.32 -8.46
N ILE A 94 -45.07 -22.92 -7.97
CA ILE A 94 -45.13 -23.78 -6.79
C ILE A 94 -45.84 -25.07 -7.22
N ALA A 95 -45.22 -26.21 -6.92
CA ALA A 95 -45.77 -27.55 -7.18
C ALA A 95 -46.85 -27.92 -6.15
N ALA A 96 -47.91 -27.10 -6.08
CA ALA A 96 -49.09 -27.33 -5.26
C ALA A 96 -50.31 -26.73 -5.98
N ASP A 97 -51.41 -27.47 -5.96
CA ASP A 97 -52.70 -27.04 -6.53
C ASP A 97 -53.37 -25.96 -5.70
N GLU A 98 -52.90 -25.75 -4.47
CA GLU A 98 -53.33 -24.68 -3.59
C GLU A 98 -52.11 -23.94 -3.03
N VAL A 99 -52.14 -22.61 -3.13
CA VAL A 99 -51.09 -21.73 -2.60
C VAL A 99 -51.68 -20.79 -1.56
N VAL A 100 -51.12 -20.83 -0.35
CA VAL A 100 -51.51 -20.00 0.79
C VAL A 100 -50.45 -18.94 1.03
N LEU A 101 -50.78 -17.68 0.74
CA LEU A 101 -49.94 -16.53 1.04
C LEU A 101 -50.42 -15.87 2.33
N THR A 102 -49.59 -15.91 3.37
CA THR A 102 -49.90 -15.33 4.68
C THR A 102 -49.01 -14.14 4.99
N ARG A 103 -49.62 -13.02 5.40
CA ARG A 103 -48.91 -11.91 6.05
C ARG A 103 -49.37 -11.77 7.51
N MET A 104 -48.42 -11.64 8.42
CA MET A 104 -48.68 -11.44 9.85
C MET A 104 -47.90 -10.24 10.36
N ILE A 105 -48.55 -9.38 11.14
CA ILE A 105 -47.89 -8.29 11.86
C ILE A 105 -48.08 -8.47 13.36
N LYS A 106 -47.00 -8.30 14.12
CA LYS A 106 -46.98 -8.41 15.58
C LYS A 106 -46.38 -7.16 16.19
N ARG A 107 -47.06 -6.57 17.18
CA ARG A 107 -46.54 -5.43 17.95
C ARG A 107 -45.31 -5.88 18.75
N ALA A 108 -44.24 -5.11 18.64
CA ALA A 108 -42.97 -5.38 19.32
C ALA A 108 -42.34 -4.07 19.80
N PRO A 109 -42.99 -3.34 20.74
CA PRO A 109 -42.52 -2.04 21.18
C PRO A 109 -41.10 -2.13 21.74
N LEU A 110 -40.23 -1.22 21.30
CA LEU A 110 -38.87 -1.05 21.81
C LEU A 110 -38.81 0.21 22.69
N LYS A 111 -37.80 0.30 23.56
CA LYS A 111 -37.62 1.42 24.50
C LYS A 111 -37.56 2.78 23.79
N ASP A 112 -36.89 2.84 22.64
CA ASP A 112 -36.71 4.04 21.83
C ASP A 112 -37.69 4.14 20.64
N ASN A 113 -38.48 3.08 20.40
CA ASN A 113 -39.50 3.04 19.35
C ASN A 113 -40.73 2.25 19.82
N PRO A 114 -41.68 2.90 20.52
CA PRO A 114 -42.89 2.26 21.03
C PRO A 114 -43.84 1.76 19.94
N ASP A 115 -43.67 2.23 18.70
CA ASP A 115 -44.48 1.82 17.54
C ASP A 115 -43.86 0.66 16.75
N ASN A 116 -42.72 0.12 17.20
CA ASN A 116 -42.03 -0.97 16.52
C ASN A 116 -42.92 -2.22 16.37
N TYR A 117 -42.81 -2.87 15.21
CA TYR A 117 -43.54 -4.08 14.87
C TYR A 117 -42.68 -5.00 14.01
N TYR A 118 -42.97 -6.29 14.06
CA TYR A 118 -42.42 -7.26 13.13
C TYR A 118 -43.47 -7.65 12.10
N SER A 119 -43.05 -7.72 10.84
CA SER A 119 -43.86 -8.24 9.72
C SER A 119 -43.26 -9.58 9.30
N TYR A 120 -44.10 -10.60 9.23
CA TYR A 120 -43.73 -11.95 8.82
C TYR A 120 -44.54 -12.33 7.58
N PHE A 121 -43.90 -13.08 6.69
CA PHE A 121 -44.47 -13.56 5.44
C PHE A 121 -44.32 -15.08 5.38
N TYR A 122 -45.38 -15.78 4.97
CA TYR A 122 -45.36 -17.23 4.83
C TYR A 122 -46.03 -17.71 3.55
N VAL A 123 -45.39 -18.62 2.83
CA VAL A 123 -45.93 -19.32 1.67
C VAL A 123 -46.16 -20.78 2.07
N ASN A 124 -47.40 -21.27 2.04
CA ASN A 124 -47.75 -22.62 2.50
C ASN A 124 -47.16 -22.93 3.89
N ASP A 125 -47.33 -21.99 4.83
CA ASP A 125 -46.79 -22.01 6.20
C ASP A 125 -45.24 -21.99 6.33
N ARG A 126 -44.49 -21.97 5.22
CA ARG A 126 -43.04 -21.74 5.21
C ARG A 126 -42.72 -20.25 5.29
N ALA A 127 -41.83 -19.85 6.19
CA ALA A 127 -41.33 -18.47 6.24
C ALA A 127 -40.69 -18.07 4.91
N ALA A 128 -41.04 -16.89 4.41
CA ALA A 128 -40.58 -16.36 3.13
C ALA A 128 -40.12 -14.90 3.28
N SER A 129 -39.29 -14.44 2.35
CA SER A 129 -38.94 -13.02 2.27
C SER A 129 -40.05 -12.21 1.60
N PHE A 130 -40.06 -10.88 1.80
CA PHE A 130 -40.98 -10.01 1.06
C PHE A 130 -40.70 -10.08 -0.46
N THR A 131 -39.43 -10.16 -0.87
CA THR A 131 -39.03 -10.28 -2.28
C THR A 131 -39.63 -11.52 -2.92
N GLU A 132 -39.49 -12.67 -2.27
CA GLU A 132 -40.06 -13.95 -2.72
C GLU A 132 -41.59 -13.89 -2.83
N PHE A 133 -42.26 -13.22 -1.89
CA PHE A 133 -43.70 -12.96 -1.93
C PHE A 133 -44.12 -12.16 -3.17
N ILE A 134 -43.38 -11.09 -3.47
CA ILE A 134 -43.63 -10.23 -4.63
C ILE A 134 -43.32 -10.98 -5.93
N GLU A 135 -42.26 -11.77 -5.98
CA GLU A 135 -41.91 -12.57 -7.16
C GLU A 135 -43.03 -13.57 -7.50
N LEU A 136 -43.56 -14.29 -6.52
CA LEU A 136 -44.67 -15.24 -6.73
C LEU A 136 -45.93 -14.55 -7.27
N LEU A 137 -46.29 -13.40 -6.67
CA LEU A 137 -47.42 -12.58 -7.13
C LEU A 137 -47.18 -12.04 -8.56
N THR A 138 -45.95 -11.63 -8.87
CA THR A 138 -45.57 -11.09 -10.18
C THR A 138 -45.65 -12.16 -11.28
N HIS A 139 -45.17 -13.38 -11.02
CA HIS A 139 -45.32 -14.52 -11.94
C HIS A 139 -46.80 -14.82 -12.22
N ALA A 140 -47.62 -14.75 -11.17
CA ALA A 140 -49.06 -14.94 -11.25
C ALA A 140 -49.81 -13.74 -11.86
N ARG A 141 -49.10 -12.65 -12.20
CA ARG A 141 -49.64 -11.35 -12.66
C ARG A 141 -50.64 -10.72 -11.71
N ILE A 142 -50.50 -10.98 -10.41
CA ILE A 142 -51.29 -10.36 -9.35
C ILE A 142 -50.46 -9.20 -8.78
N SER A 143 -51.04 -8.00 -8.72
CA SER A 143 -50.40 -6.84 -8.10
C SER A 143 -51.35 -6.14 -7.14
N GLY A 144 -50.85 -5.78 -5.95
CA GLY A 144 -51.57 -4.98 -4.95
C GLY A 144 -51.58 -3.48 -5.22
N GLU A 145 -50.74 -3.00 -6.16
CA GLU A 145 -50.65 -1.61 -6.60
C GLU A 145 -51.22 -1.41 -8.02
N GLY A 146 -51.75 -2.47 -8.63
CA GLY A 146 -52.28 -2.46 -10.00
C GLY A 146 -53.75 -2.05 -10.13
N TYR A 147 -54.19 -1.94 -11.39
CA TYR A 147 -55.57 -1.61 -11.84
C TYR A 147 -56.66 -2.59 -11.39
N ASN A 148 -56.28 -3.75 -10.84
CA ASN A 148 -57.20 -4.83 -10.48
C ASN A 148 -58.01 -4.57 -9.20
N ILE A 149 -57.68 -3.51 -8.45
CA ILE A 149 -58.39 -3.15 -7.22
C ILE A 149 -58.80 -1.68 -7.29
N VAL A 150 -60.10 -1.44 -7.36
CA VAL A 150 -60.68 -0.09 -7.40
C VAL A 150 -61.29 0.24 -6.05
N LYS A 151 -60.79 1.28 -5.39
CA LYS A 151 -61.34 1.76 -4.12
C LYS A 151 -62.32 2.89 -4.35
N GLN A 152 -63.04 3.19 -3.27
CA GLN A 152 -63.85 4.38 -3.19
C GLN A 152 -62.96 5.62 -3.39
N GLY A 153 -63.26 6.41 -4.42
CA GLY A 153 -62.51 7.62 -4.79
C GLY A 153 -61.48 7.43 -5.91
N ASP A 154 -61.07 6.19 -6.22
CA ASP A 154 -60.05 5.92 -7.25
C ASP A 154 -60.53 6.27 -8.66
N VAL A 155 -61.84 6.16 -8.92
CA VAL A 155 -62.42 6.54 -10.22
C VAL A 155 -62.25 8.04 -10.46
N THR A 156 -62.55 8.87 -9.46
CA THR A 156 -62.38 10.32 -9.54
C THR A 156 -60.90 10.68 -9.67
N SER A 157 -60.02 10.04 -8.87
CA SER A 157 -58.58 10.33 -8.93
C SER A 157 -57.96 9.97 -10.28
N LEU A 158 -58.39 8.88 -10.92
CA LEU A 158 -57.91 8.49 -12.25
C LEU A 158 -58.32 9.51 -13.32
N VAL A 159 -59.53 10.07 -13.22
CA VAL A 159 -60.04 11.09 -14.16
C VAL A 159 -59.29 12.41 -13.99
N GLU A 160 -59.00 12.82 -12.75
CA GLU A 160 -58.28 14.06 -12.41
C GLU A 160 -56.75 13.96 -12.59
N MET A 161 -56.21 12.74 -12.72
CA MET A 161 -54.78 12.49 -12.85
C MET A 161 -54.15 13.15 -14.10
N GLY A 162 -52.94 13.69 -13.95
CA GLY A 162 -52.15 14.24 -15.04
C GLY A 162 -51.74 13.18 -16.07
N SER A 163 -51.44 13.62 -17.30
CA SER A 163 -51.11 12.75 -18.43
C SER A 163 -49.90 11.85 -18.18
N ILE A 164 -48.88 12.35 -17.48
CA ILE A 164 -47.64 11.61 -17.18
C ILE A 164 -47.91 10.46 -16.19
N ASP A 165 -48.62 10.73 -15.10
CA ASP A 165 -48.92 9.69 -14.11
C ASP A 165 -49.88 8.64 -14.68
N ARG A 166 -50.84 9.06 -15.50
CA ARG A 166 -51.72 8.15 -16.23
C ARG A 166 -50.93 7.27 -17.21
N ARG A 167 -49.94 7.84 -17.91
CA ARG A 167 -49.04 7.08 -18.79
C ARG A 167 -48.26 6.03 -17.99
N LYS A 168 -47.71 6.37 -16.82
CA LYS A 168 -46.99 5.40 -15.97
C LYS A 168 -47.84 4.19 -15.60
N ILE A 169 -49.13 4.39 -15.34
CA ILE A 169 -50.07 3.28 -15.10
C ILE A 169 -50.16 2.37 -16.34
N ILE A 170 -50.27 2.96 -17.53
CA ILE A 170 -50.32 2.22 -18.81
C ILE A 170 -48.99 1.49 -19.07
N ASP A 171 -47.86 2.14 -18.86
CA ASP A 171 -46.52 1.57 -19.06
C ASP A 171 -46.28 0.39 -18.10
N GLY A 172 -46.78 0.49 -16.86
CA GLY A 172 -46.79 -0.62 -15.90
C GLY A 172 -47.68 -1.79 -16.32
N ILE A 173 -48.84 -1.54 -16.93
CA ILE A 173 -49.70 -2.58 -17.50
C ILE A 173 -49.03 -3.27 -18.70
N ALA A 174 -48.32 -2.50 -19.52
CA ALA A 174 -47.57 -3.00 -20.66
C ALA A 174 -46.28 -3.76 -20.26
N GLY A 175 -45.87 -3.70 -18.99
CA GLY A 175 -44.65 -4.33 -18.50
C GLY A 175 -43.37 -3.62 -18.94
N ILE A 176 -43.46 -2.34 -19.33
CA ILE A 176 -42.32 -1.54 -19.81
C ILE A 176 -41.52 -0.97 -18.64
N SER A 177 -42.17 -0.74 -17.50
CA SER A 177 -41.56 -0.10 -16.32
C SER A 177 -40.32 -0.82 -15.78
N THR A 178 -40.22 -2.14 -15.94
CA THR A 178 -39.02 -2.90 -15.51
C THR A 178 -37.79 -2.56 -16.35
N PHE A 179 -37.98 -2.33 -17.66
CA PHE A 179 -36.89 -1.93 -18.54
C PHE A 179 -36.42 -0.51 -18.23
N ASP A 180 -37.34 0.41 -17.93
CA ASP A 180 -36.99 1.77 -17.52
C ASP A 180 -36.17 1.76 -16.20
N GLU A 181 -36.55 0.92 -15.23
CA GLU A 181 -35.80 0.75 -13.98
C GLU A 181 -34.39 0.18 -14.21
N ASP A 182 -34.24 -0.77 -15.13
CA ASP A 182 -32.95 -1.36 -15.46
C ASP A 182 -32.04 -0.38 -16.20
N ILE A 183 -32.60 0.46 -17.08
CA ILE A 183 -31.87 1.56 -17.75
C ILE A 183 -31.37 2.56 -16.70
N GLU A 184 -32.22 2.99 -15.77
CA GLU A 184 -31.83 3.95 -14.72
C GLU A 184 -30.70 3.40 -13.84
N LYS A 185 -30.75 2.10 -13.48
CA LYS A 185 -29.66 1.43 -12.75
C LYS A 185 -28.36 1.40 -13.55
N ALA A 186 -28.42 1.02 -14.83
CA ALA A 186 -27.24 0.93 -15.69
C ALA A 186 -26.60 2.31 -15.91
N GLU A 187 -27.40 3.37 -16.09
CA GLU A 187 -26.88 4.74 -16.20
C GLU A 187 -26.18 5.20 -14.93
N LYS A 188 -26.73 4.86 -13.77
CA LYS A 188 -26.12 5.16 -12.47
C LYS A 188 -24.78 4.43 -12.32
N GLU A 189 -24.73 3.13 -12.60
CA GLU A 189 -23.51 2.34 -12.55
C GLU A 189 -22.44 2.89 -13.51
N ARG A 190 -22.83 3.27 -14.74
CA ARG A 190 -21.91 3.90 -15.71
C ARG A 190 -21.30 5.18 -15.14
N GLY A 191 -22.11 6.06 -14.56
CA GLY A 191 -21.63 7.31 -13.97
C GLY A 191 -20.65 7.10 -12.80
N ASP A 192 -20.84 6.05 -12.00
CA ASP A 192 -19.91 5.70 -10.92
C ASP A 192 -18.58 5.15 -11.47
N VAL A 193 -18.60 4.37 -12.54
CA VAL A 193 -17.40 3.89 -13.23
C VAL A 193 -16.62 5.05 -13.87
N GLU A 194 -17.29 5.97 -14.55
CA GLU A 194 -16.67 7.16 -15.16
C GLU A 194 -15.89 8.00 -14.12
N LYS A 195 -16.48 8.27 -12.96
CA LYS A 195 -15.80 8.97 -11.85
C LYS A 195 -14.58 8.22 -11.33
N ASN A 196 -14.64 6.90 -11.27
CA ASN A 196 -13.50 6.08 -10.84
C ASN A 196 -12.36 6.14 -11.86
N LEU A 197 -12.66 6.14 -13.16
CA LEU A 197 -11.66 6.30 -14.21
C LEU A 197 -10.98 7.67 -14.16
N GLU A 198 -11.75 8.75 -13.96
CA GLU A 198 -11.18 10.10 -13.77
C GLU A 198 -10.21 10.14 -12.59
N ARG A 199 -10.56 9.49 -11.46
CA ARG A 199 -9.68 9.41 -10.30
C ARG A 199 -8.40 8.63 -10.59
N ILE A 200 -8.49 7.52 -11.32
CA ILE A 200 -7.32 6.72 -11.71
C ILE A 200 -6.40 7.55 -12.60
N ASP A 201 -6.94 8.33 -13.54
CA ASP A 201 -6.15 9.18 -14.44
C ASP A 201 -5.37 10.26 -13.68
N ILE A 202 -6.00 10.89 -12.66
CA ILE A 202 -5.31 11.84 -11.78
C ILE A 202 -4.10 11.18 -11.08
N ILE A 203 -4.30 9.98 -10.52
CA ILE A 203 -3.24 9.23 -9.83
C ILE A 203 -2.12 8.84 -10.80
N LEU A 204 -2.46 8.37 -12.00
CA LEU A 204 -1.48 8.02 -13.03
C LEU A 204 -0.62 9.23 -13.44
N ASN A 205 -1.25 10.39 -13.61
CA ASN A 205 -0.54 11.64 -13.94
C ASN A 205 0.40 12.06 -12.80
N GLU A 206 -0.03 11.94 -11.55
CA GLU A 206 0.81 12.21 -10.38
C GLU A 206 2.02 11.27 -10.32
N ILE A 207 1.79 9.95 -10.42
CA ILE A 207 2.85 8.93 -10.42
C ILE A 207 3.83 9.19 -11.57
N THR A 208 3.34 9.52 -12.76
CA THR A 208 4.19 9.83 -13.92
C THR A 208 5.08 11.06 -13.66
N SER A 209 4.53 12.09 -13.00
CA SER A 209 5.29 13.27 -12.58
C SER A 209 6.37 12.91 -11.55
N GLN A 210 6.02 12.10 -10.54
CA GLN A 210 6.95 11.62 -9.53
C GLN A 210 8.09 10.80 -10.15
N ILE A 211 7.79 9.89 -11.07
CA ILE A 211 8.81 9.11 -11.81
C ILE A 211 9.78 10.03 -12.56
N ARG A 212 9.29 11.09 -13.21
CA ARG A 212 10.14 12.06 -13.90
C ARG A 212 11.05 12.81 -12.94
N GLN A 213 10.55 13.19 -11.76
CA GLN A 213 11.35 13.84 -10.73
C GLN A 213 12.41 12.90 -10.16
N LEU A 214 12.03 11.68 -9.79
CA LEU A 214 12.95 10.65 -9.30
C LEU A 214 14.05 10.32 -10.32
N LYS A 215 13.74 10.34 -11.62
CA LYS A 215 14.75 10.19 -12.67
C LYS A 215 15.78 11.34 -12.65
N LYS A 216 15.33 12.59 -12.50
CA LYS A 216 16.23 13.75 -12.37
C LYS A 216 17.10 13.64 -11.11
N ASP A 217 16.49 13.27 -9.99
CA ASP A 217 17.21 13.14 -8.71
C ASP A 217 18.26 12.02 -8.77
N ARG A 218 17.91 10.89 -9.39
CA ARG A 218 18.85 9.80 -9.70
C ARG A 218 20.02 10.29 -10.53
N ASP A 219 19.76 10.99 -11.63
CA ASP A 219 20.80 11.47 -12.54
C ASP A 219 21.73 12.50 -11.84
N ALA A 220 21.15 13.36 -10.98
CA ALA A 220 21.92 14.28 -10.14
C ALA A 220 22.79 13.54 -9.11
N ALA A 221 22.27 12.50 -8.46
CA ALA A 221 23.00 11.68 -7.50
C ALA A 221 24.17 10.92 -8.15
N TYR A 222 23.97 10.35 -9.34
CA TYR A 222 25.06 9.73 -10.11
C TYR A 222 26.16 10.74 -10.46
N ARG A 223 25.77 11.93 -10.93
CA ARG A 223 26.74 12.99 -11.25
C ARG A 223 27.49 13.48 -10.00
N TYR A 224 26.80 13.59 -8.87
CA TYR A 224 27.45 13.91 -7.59
C TYR A 224 28.46 12.83 -7.20
N LYS A 225 28.11 11.55 -7.30
CA LYS A 225 29.02 10.43 -7.00
C LYS A 225 30.26 10.49 -7.88
N GLU A 226 30.08 10.61 -9.20
CA GLU A 226 31.20 10.71 -10.16
C GLU A 226 32.13 11.89 -9.85
N LEU A 227 31.57 13.07 -9.56
CA LEU A 227 32.34 14.26 -9.19
C LEU A 227 33.06 14.08 -7.84
N LYS A 228 32.44 13.40 -6.88
CA LYS A 228 33.03 13.12 -5.57
C LYS A 228 34.20 12.15 -5.70
N ASP A 229 34.07 11.11 -6.52
CA ASP A 229 35.13 10.14 -6.80
C ASP A 229 36.31 10.85 -7.48
N LYS A 230 36.05 11.68 -8.51
CA LYS A 230 37.08 12.53 -9.16
C LYS A 230 37.76 13.50 -8.18
N LEU A 231 37.01 14.08 -7.25
CA LEU A 231 37.57 14.97 -6.23
C LEU A 231 38.54 14.21 -5.31
N TYR A 232 38.18 13.01 -4.85
CA TYR A 232 39.06 12.19 -4.02
C TYR A 232 40.30 11.74 -4.77
N GLU A 233 40.16 11.29 -6.02
CA GLU A 233 41.28 10.92 -6.88
C GLU A 233 42.26 12.10 -7.06
N THR A 234 41.72 13.29 -7.39
CA THR A 234 42.54 14.50 -7.55
C THR A 234 43.24 14.90 -6.25
N LYS A 235 42.55 14.81 -5.11
CA LYS A 235 43.16 15.08 -3.79
C LYS A 235 44.29 14.10 -3.48
N ALA A 236 44.11 12.81 -3.77
CA ALA A 236 45.13 11.79 -3.59
C ALA A 236 46.35 12.04 -4.51
N MET A 237 46.13 12.45 -5.76
CA MET A 237 47.21 12.86 -6.68
C MET A 237 47.99 14.06 -6.15
N ILE A 238 47.31 15.11 -5.66
CA ILE A 238 47.96 16.29 -5.06
C ILE A 238 48.77 15.90 -3.83
N ALA A 239 48.22 15.09 -2.93
CA ALA A 239 48.93 14.62 -1.73
C ALA A 239 50.19 13.81 -2.09
N THR A 240 50.08 12.92 -3.09
CA THR A 240 51.21 12.13 -3.58
C THR A 240 52.30 13.02 -4.17
N LYS A 241 51.93 14.02 -4.98
CA LYS A 241 52.90 14.96 -5.55
C LYS A 241 53.61 15.78 -4.47
N LYS A 242 52.86 16.31 -3.49
CA LYS A 242 53.44 17.03 -2.34
C LYS A 242 54.41 16.17 -1.54
N LYS A 243 54.05 14.90 -1.31
CA LYS A 243 54.94 13.95 -0.64
C LYS A 243 56.26 13.80 -1.43
N GLN A 244 56.19 13.59 -2.74
CA GLN A 244 57.38 13.47 -3.59
C GLN A 244 58.24 14.75 -3.58
N GLU A 245 57.62 15.92 -3.56
CA GLU A 245 58.31 17.21 -3.44
C GLU A 245 59.06 17.31 -2.10
N ILE A 246 58.41 16.97 -0.98
CA ILE A 246 59.03 16.98 0.36
C ILE A 246 60.15 15.94 0.45
N GLU A 247 59.95 14.71 -0.04
CA GLU A 247 60.98 13.67 -0.06
C GLU A 247 62.22 14.11 -0.87
N SER A 248 62.01 14.81 -1.99
CA SER A 248 63.11 15.39 -2.78
C SER A 248 63.85 16.49 -2.01
N GLN A 249 63.14 17.36 -1.28
CA GLN A 249 63.74 18.40 -0.45
C GLN A 249 64.57 17.80 0.69
N ILE A 250 64.05 16.77 1.37
CA ILE A 250 64.80 16.04 2.42
C ILE A 250 66.09 15.47 1.84
N LEU A 251 66.04 14.84 0.67
CA LEU A 251 67.22 14.28 0.02
C LEU A 251 68.28 15.36 -0.28
N GLU A 252 67.84 16.52 -0.79
CA GLU A 252 68.73 17.63 -1.12
C GLU A 252 69.38 18.24 0.12
N VAL A 253 68.60 18.51 1.16
CA VAL A 253 69.09 19.04 2.45
C VAL A 253 70.05 18.05 3.11
N THR A 254 69.71 16.76 3.11
CA THR A 254 70.59 15.70 3.66
C THR A 254 71.94 15.67 2.94
N LYS A 255 71.94 15.80 1.61
CA LYS A 255 73.17 15.84 0.82
C LYS A 255 74.01 17.09 1.11
N GLN A 256 73.37 18.24 1.35
CA GLN A 256 74.07 19.47 1.76
C GLN A 256 74.70 19.32 3.15
N ILE A 257 73.98 18.74 4.11
CA ILE A 257 74.48 18.44 5.46
C ILE A 257 75.71 17.51 5.39
N GLU A 258 75.66 16.45 4.57
CA GLU A 258 76.80 15.57 4.35
C GLU A 258 77.99 16.32 3.75
N SER A 259 77.76 17.15 2.72
CA SER A 259 78.80 17.95 2.08
C SER A 259 79.48 18.88 3.09
N TYR A 260 78.72 19.68 3.83
CA TYR A 260 79.28 20.57 4.86
C TYR A 260 79.95 19.81 6.00
N GLY A 261 79.44 18.63 6.38
CA GLY A 261 80.11 17.74 7.33
C GLY A 261 81.48 17.28 6.84
N THR A 262 81.62 16.95 5.55
CA THR A 262 82.93 16.57 4.97
C THR A 262 83.88 17.76 4.86
N GLU A 263 83.40 18.94 4.50
CA GLU A 263 84.21 20.17 4.46
C GLU A 263 84.69 20.57 5.85
N GLN A 264 83.79 20.58 6.83
CA GLN A 264 84.11 20.83 8.24
C GLN A 264 85.23 19.89 8.71
N LYS A 265 85.12 18.59 8.40
CA LYS A 265 86.13 17.60 8.80
C LYS A 265 87.49 17.88 8.15
N LYS A 266 87.52 18.25 6.86
CA LYS A 266 88.77 18.64 6.17
C LYS A 266 89.42 19.87 6.81
N PHE A 267 88.63 20.89 7.16
CA PHE A 267 89.16 22.07 7.83
C PHE A 267 89.65 21.77 9.26
N GLU A 268 88.98 20.88 10.00
CA GLU A 268 89.44 20.44 11.32
C GLU A 268 90.76 19.65 11.23
N GLU A 269 90.88 18.73 10.26
CA GLU A 269 92.14 18.01 9.98
C GLU A 269 93.28 18.97 9.58
N HIS A 270 92.98 19.97 8.75
CA HIS A 270 93.95 20.99 8.35
C HIS A 270 94.40 21.86 9.53
N LYS A 271 93.45 22.25 10.39
CA LYS A 271 93.71 22.99 11.62
C LYS A 271 94.57 22.22 12.61
N GLU A 272 94.31 20.93 12.81
CA GLU A 272 95.15 20.08 13.68
C GLU A 272 96.57 19.95 13.11
N THR A 273 96.70 19.83 11.78
CA THR A 273 98.02 19.86 11.12
C THR A 273 98.75 21.19 11.37
N LEU A 274 98.06 22.33 11.21
CA LEU A 274 98.62 23.66 11.46
C LEU A 274 98.98 23.88 12.93
N LYS A 275 98.17 23.40 13.89
CA LYS A 275 98.51 23.42 15.32
C LYS A 275 99.77 22.64 15.61
N THR A 276 99.92 21.46 15.00
CA THR A 276 101.13 20.64 15.18
C THR A 276 102.36 21.40 14.66
N GLN A 277 102.27 22.01 13.48
CA GLN A 277 103.33 22.87 12.93
C GLN A 277 103.62 24.08 13.82
N TYR A 278 102.57 24.73 14.35
CA TYR A 278 102.70 25.86 15.28
C TYR A 278 103.47 25.43 16.54
N THR A 279 103.12 24.30 17.14
CA THR A 279 103.81 23.79 18.34
C THR A 279 105.29 23.45 18.07
N ASP A 280 105.61 22.87 16.91
CA ASP A 280 106.98 22.56 16.50
C ASP A 280 107.80 23.83 16.25
N LEU A 281 107.22 24.83 15.57
CA LEU A 281 107.86 26.15 15.41
C LEU A 281 108.06 26.86 16.75
N GLN A 282 107.11 26.77 17.66
CA GLN A 282 107.21 27.40 18.98
C GLN A 282 108.27 26.71 19.86
N GLN A 283 108.41 25.39 19.75
CA GLN A 283 109.52 24.67 20.38
C GLN A 283 110.88 25.08 19.79
N LYS A 284 111.00 25.14 18.46
CA LYS A 284 112.21 25.63 17.77
C LYS A 284 112.54 27.07 18.15
N LEU A 285 111.53 27.94 18.23
CA LEU A 285 111.69 29.32 18.67
C LEU A 285 112.25 29.37 20.10
N ASN A 286 111.67 28.63 21.05
CA ASN A 286 112.14 28.55 22.43
C ASN A 286 113.58 28.00 22.55
N GLU A 287 113.94 27.00 21.73
CA GLU A 287 115.31 26.48 21.69
C GLU A 287 116.32 27.50 21.16
N VAL A 288 115.94 28.27 20.13
CA VAL A 288 116.78 29.32 19.54
C VAL A 288 116.88 30.54 20.46
N GLU A 289 115.79 30.91 21.16
CA GLU A 289 115.77 31.96 22.19
C GLU A 289 116.67 31.58 23.38
N LYS A 290 116.68 30.32 23.82
CA LYS A 290 117.64 29.83 24.83
C LYS A 290 119.09 29.95 24.36
N LYS A 291 119.38 29.56 23.12
CA LYS A 291 120.74 29.67 22.52
C LYS A 291 121.21 31.12 22.42
N ILE A 292 120.31 32.09 22.28
CA ILE A 292 120.66 33.52 22.30
C ILE A 292 121.02 34.00 23.71
N GLY A 293 120.41 33.43 24.76
CA GLY A 293 120.75 33.73 26.15
C GLY A 293 122.15 33.27 26.55
N ASP A 294 122.67 32.26 25.83
CA ASP A 294 123.99 31.66 26.07
C ASP A 294 125.10 32.23 25.15
N ALA A 295 124.76 33.03 24.13
CA ALA A 295 125.69 33.52 23.10
C ALA A 295 125.90 35.05 23.17
N GLY A 296 127.14 35.54 23.01
CA GLY A 296 127.48 36.97 23.00
C GLY A 296 128.33 37.37 21.80
N GLY A 297 128.04 38.53 21.18
CA GLY A 297 128.77 39.07 20.02
C GLY A 297 128.03 38.91 18.67
N ASP A 298 128.76 38.90 17.55
CA ASP A 298 128.21 38.80 16.18
C ASP A 298 127.35 37.53 15.93
N GLU A 299 127.62 36.45 16.66
CA GLU A 299 126.81 35.22 16.64
C GLU A 299 125.38 35.47 17.16
N ALA A 300 125.19 36.39 18.11
CA ALA A 300 123.88 36.76 18.61
C ALA A 300 123.04 37.49 17.54
N HIS A 301 123.68 38.21 16.61
CA HIS A 301 122.97 38.94 15.57
C HIS A 301 122.33 38.01 14.53
N GLY A 302 123.06 36.97 14.09
CA GLY A 302 122.53 35.95 13.16
C GLY A 302 121.49 35.01 13.78
N ILE A 303 121.55 34.77 15.10
CA ILE A 303 120.49 34.06 15.83
C ILE A 303 119.23 34.94 15.95
N LYS A 304 119.39 36.27 16.10
CA LYS A 304 118.27 37.21 16.17
C LYS A 304 117.46 37.27 14.87
N GLU A 305 118.12 37.28 13.71
CA GLU A 305 117.43 37.18 12.40
C GLU A 305 116.64 35.87 12.28
N LYS A 306 117.19 34.74 12.76
CA LYS A 306 116.47 33.46 12.77
C LYS A 306 115.25 33.51 13.69
N ILE A 307 115.32 34.18 14.83
CA ILE A 307 114.18 34.40 15.73
C ILE A 307 113.12 35.23 15.02
N ASP A 308 113.48 36.31 14.35
CA ASP A 308 112.52 37.18 13.66
C ASP A 308 111.81 36.45 12.50
N VAL A 309 112.54 35.61 11.76
CA VAL A 309 111.95 34.73 10.72
C VAL A 309 110.99 33.72 11.35
N LEU A 310 111.41 33.00 12.40
CA LEU A 310 110.55 32.04 13.10
C LEU A 310 109.33 32.70 13.75
N ARG A 311 109.45 33.91 14.30
CA ARG A 311 108.31 34.69 14.80
C ARG A 311 107.35 35.06 13.68
N SER A 312 107.86 35.52 12.53
CA SER A 312 107.02 35.82 11.36
C SER A 312 106.28 34.58 10.86
N GLU A 313 106.94 33.42 10.80
CA GLU A 313 106.31 32.16 10.43
C GLU A 313 105.26 31.71 11.46
N THR A 314 105.55 31.89 12.75
CA THR A 314 104.60 31.58 13.85
C THR A 314 103.34 32.45 13.74
N ILE A 315 103.48 33.75 13.47
CA ILE A 315 102.35 34.68 13.25
C ILE A 315 101.54 34.26 12.02
N LYS A 316 102.19 33.93 10.89
CA LYS A 316 101.50 33.48 9.68
C LYS A 316 100.73 32.17 9.88
N ILE A 317 101.28 31.23 10.66
CA ILE A 317 100.59 29.98 11.01
C ILE A 317 99.42 30.25 11.95
N ASP A 318 99.58 31.14 12.94
CA ASP A 318 98.49 31.54 13.83
C ASP A 318 97.33 32.21 13.06
N GLU A 319 97.63 33.11 12.12
CA GLU A 319 96.63 33.70 11.21
C GLU A 319 95.89 32.62 10.39
N ARG A 320 96.59 31.60 9.89
CA ARG A 320 95.98 30.47 9.16
C ARG A 320 95.13 29.57 10.06
N ILE A 321 95.53 29.38 11.32
CA ILE A 321 94.74 28.67 12.33
C ILE A 321 93.46 29.45 12.63
N ASN A 322 93.55 30.78 12.81
CA ASN A 322 92.40 31.64 13.05
C ASN A 322 91.43 31.66 11.86
N TYR A 323 91.96 31.70 10.63
CA TYR A 323 91.14 31.55 9.42
C TYR A 323 90.43 30.19 9.36
N SER A 324 91.16 29.08 9.57
CA SER A 324 90.56 27.74 9.59
C SER A 324 89.53 27.57 10.71
N ASN A 325 89.74 28.20 11.87
CA ASN A 325 88.75 28.26 12.96
C ASN A 325 87.47 29.00 12.55
N GLY A 326 87.61 30.10 11.79
CA GLY A 326 86.49 30.84 11.23
C GLY A 326 85.65 29.96 10.30
N GLU A 327 86.30 29.32 9.33
CA GLU A 327 85.64 28.42 8.35
C GLU A 327 84.95 27.23 9.03
N VAL A 328 85.61 26.58 10.02
CA VAL A 328 84.98 25.52 10.82
C VAL A 328 83.74 26.02 11.54
N GLY A 329 83.81 27.21 12.15
CA GLY A 329 82.70 27.82 12.87
C GLY A 329 81.53 28.17 11.97
N GLU A 330 81.81 28.68 10.77
CA GLU A 330 80.80 29.01 9.75
C GLU A 330 80.13 27.75 9.22
N LYS A 331 80.90 26.75 8.77
CA LYS A 331 80.37 25.47 8.28
C LYS A 331 79.59 24.71 9.34
N LYS A 332 80.00 24.80 10.61
CA LYS A 332 79.26 24.23 11.73
C LYS A 332 77.90 24.91 11.92
N LYS A 333 77.84 26.24 11.86
CA LYS A 333 76.58 26.99 11.96
C LYS A 333 75.64 26.70 10.78
N GLU A 334 76.16 26.68 9.56
CA GLU A 334 75.37 26.33 8.36
C GLU A 334 74.82 24.90 8.43
N LYS A 335 75.59 23.98 9.02
CA LYS A 335 75.14 22.61 9.25
C LYS A 335 74.06 22.54 10.32
N GLU A 336 74.24 23.22 11.45
CA GLU A 336 73.24 23.27 12.53
C GLU A 336 71.90 23.85 12.03
N THR A 337 71.91 24.92 11.24
CA THR A 337 70.67 25.50 10.69
C THR A 337 69.98 24.57 9.68
N LEU A 338 70.73 23.83 8.87
CA LEU A 338 70.16 22.82 7.98
C LEU A 338 69.64 21.60 8.74
N GLU A 339 70.28 21.18 9.82
CA GLU A 339 69.80 20.09 10.69
C GLU A 339 68.49 20.47 11.41
N GLU A 340 68.35 21.72 11.86
CA GLU A 340 67.09 22.26 12.39
C GLU A 340 65.99 22.28 11.33
N SER A 341 66.30 22.76 10.12
CA SER A 341 65.35 22.74 8.99
C SER A 341 64.94 21.32 8.61
N LEU A 342 65.88 20.36 8.61
CA LEU A 342 65.60 18.95 8.36
C LEU A 342 64.65 18.38 9.42
N GLN A 343 64.82 18.72 10.70
CA GLN A 343 63.91 18.29 11.76
C GLN A 343 62.49 18.83 11.55
N GLU A 344 62.33 20.10 11.18
CA GLU A 344 61.01 20.67 10.88
C GLU A 344 60.34 19.96 9.70
N ILE A 345 61.06 19.77 8.60
CA ILE A 345 60.55 19.09 7.40
C ILE A 345 60.19 17.62 7.70
N THR A 346 61.01 16.92 8.50
CA THR A 346 60.74 15.53 8.89
C THR A 346 59.49 15.43 9.76
N LYS A 347 59.28 16.39 10.67
CA LYS A 347 58.09 16.48 11.50
C LYS A 347 56.82 16.73 10.68
N GLU A 348 56.89 17.63 9.69
CA GLU A 348 55.78 17.82 8.74
C GLU A 348 55.48 16.53 7.97
N LEU A 349 56.51 15.79 7.54
CA LEU A 349 56.33 14.53 6.84
C LEU A 349 55.66 13.46 7.72
N ASP A 350 56.05 13.35 8.99
CA ASP A 350 55.39 12.44 9.95
C ASP A 350 53.92 12.81 10.17
N GLU A 351 53.59 14.10 10.29
CA GLU A 351 52.21 14.58 10.38
C GLU A 351 51.38 14.21 9.14
N TYR A 352 51.92 14.42 7.94
CA TYR A 352 51.24 14.01 6.70
C TYR A 352 51.09 12.50 6.57
N THR A 353 52.05 11.73 7.09
CA THR A 353 52.01 10.26 7.07
C THR A 353 50.92 9.75 8.02
N ALA A 354 50.82 10.32 9.22
CA ALA A 354 49.74 10.01 10.16
C ALA A 354 48.34 10.38 9.61
N GLN A 355 48.22 11.53 8.93
CA GLN A 355 46.97 11.92 8.27
C GLN A 355 46.57 10.95 7.15
N LYS A 356 47.54 10.47 6.36
CA LYS A 356 47.31 9.45 5.32
C LYS A 356 46.81 8.15 5.93
N ASP A 357 47.42 7.67 7.01
CA ASP A 357 47.02 6.40 7.64
C ASP A 357 45.62 6.48 8.24
N ASN A 358 45.26 7.62 8.84
CA ASN A 358 43.89 7.88 9.32
C ASN A 358 42.88 7.88 8.16
N LEU A 359 43.19 8.57 7.05
CA LEU A 359 42.36 8.53 5.83
C LEU A 359 42.23 7.11 5.26
N GLY A 360 43.29 6.30 5.34
CA GLY A 360 43.27 4.89 4.95
C GLY A 360 42.28 4.07 5.78
N GLN A 361 42.30 4.23 7.10
CA GLN A 361 41.34 3.58 8.01
C GLN A 361 39.89 4.01 7.73
N GLN A 362 39.66 5.31 7.49
CA GLN A 362 38.33 5.82 7.12
C GLN A 362 37.82 5.23 5.80
N ILE A 363 38.71 5.03 4.82
CA ILE A 363 38.36 4.38 3.54
C ILE A 363 37.96 2.92 3.77
N GLU A 364 38.72 2.16 4.57
CA GLU A 364 38.36 0.77 4.91
C GLU A 364 37.01 0.70 5.64
N GLU A 365 36.75 1.60 6.58
CA GLU A 365 35.49 1.65 7.31
C GLU A 365 34.31 1.93 6.35
N VAL A 366 34.45 2.91 5.46
CA VAL A 366 33.44 3.23 4.44
C VAL A 366 33.23 2.08 3.45
N GLN A 367 34.29 1.40 3.02
CA GLN A 367 34.18 0.21 2.15
C GLN A 367 33.43 -0.92 2.84
N THR A 368 33.68 -1.12 4.13
CA THR A 368 32.99 -2.13 4.93
C THR A 368 31.49 -1.82 4.99
N ILE A 369 31.12 -0.57 5.30
CA ILE A 369 29.72 -0.10 5.31
C ILE A 369 29.07 -0.27 3.94
N LEU A 370 29.78 0.06 2.86
CA LEU A 370 29.26 -0.02 1.50
C LEU A 370 28.94 -1.48 1.12
N LYS A 371 29.81 -2.42 1.50
CA LYS A 371 29.59 -3.86 1.31
C LYS A 371 28.37 -4.36 2.07
N THR A 372 28.14 -3.91 3.31
CA THR A 372 26.93 -4.25 4.07
C THR A 372 25.67 -3.72 3.39
N LYS A 373 25.71 -2.47 2.89
CA LYS A 373 24.57 -1.87 2.18
C LYS A 373 24.27 -2.54 0.84
N GLU A 374 25.29 -2.99 0.12
CA GLU A 374 25.08 -3.79 -1.09
C GLU A 374 24.41 -5.14 -0.80
N GLN A 375 24.76 -5.78 0.32
CA GLN A 375 24.09 -7.02 0.77
C GLN A 375 22.62 -6.78 1.17
N GLU A 376 22.33 -5.70 1.91
CA GLU A 376 20.95 -5.30 2.24
C GLU A 376 20.11 -5.05 0.98
N LEU A 377 20.68 -4.35 -0.01
CA LEU A 377 20.00 -4.03 -1.27
C LEU A 377 19.76 -5.28 -2.12
N GLY A 378 20.69 -6.24 -2.10
CA GLY A 378 20.50 -7.57 -2.69
C GLY A 378 19.34 -8.33 -2.05
N ALA A 379 19.31 -8.42 -0.72
CA ALA A 379 18.22 -9.08 0.01
C ALA A 379 16.85 -8.45 -0.29
N LEU A 380 16.78 -7.11 -0.35
CA LEU A 380 15.54 -6.40 -0.68
C LEU A 380 15.08 -6.67 -2.12
N ARG A 381 16.01 -6.83 -3.08
CA ARG A 381 15.68 -7.22 -4.45
C ARG A 381 15.14 -8.64 -4.52
N ASP A 382 15.72 -9.57 -3.77
CA ASP A 382 15.26 -10.95 -3.70
C ASP A 382 13.85 -11.04 -3.08
N GLU A 383 13.57 -10.21 -2.06
CA GLU A 383 12.25 -10.10 -1.44
C GLU A 383 11.18 -9.54 -2.41
N ILE A 384 11.53 -8.51 -3.19
CA ILE A 384 10.66 -7.96 -4.24
C ILE A 384 10.39 -9.02 -5.32
N ALA A 385 11.42 -9.75 -5.76
CA ALA A 385 11.27 -10.81 -6.75
C ALA A 385 10.36 -11.95 -6.23
N GLN A 386 10.49 -12.34 -4.96
CA GLN A 386 9.59 -13.32 -4.33
C GLN A 386 8.15 -12.79 -4.22
N SER A 387 7.96 -11.49 -3.97
CA SER A 387 6.62 -10.90 -3.92
C SER A 387 5.94 -10.85 -5.30
N ASP A 388 6.71 -10.69 -6.37
CA ASP A 388 6.19 -10.76 -7.75
C ASP A 388 5.86 -12.21 -8.15
N ASP A 389 6.69 -13.19 -7.79
CA ASP A 389 6.44 -14.61 -8.06
C ASP A 389 5.20 -15.11 -7.31
N THR A 390 5.04 -14.75 -6.03
CA THR A 390 3.84 -15.09 -5.24
C THR A 390 2.58 -14.43 -5.81
N SER A 391 2.66 -13.19 -6.30
CA SER A 391 1.55 -12.53 -7.00
C SER A 391 1.20 -13.24 -8.32
N MET A 392 2.20 -13.70 -9.07
CA MET A 392 1.98 -14.48 -10.30
C MET A 392 1.37 -15.85 -10.00
N ASP A 393 1.79 -16.53 -8.94
CA ASP A 393 1.25 -17.83 -8.54
C ASP A 393 -0.18 -17.73 -8.02
N ILE A 394 -0.52 -16.71 -7.22
CA ILE A 394 -1.90 -16.42 -6.80
C ILE A 394 -2.78 -16.12 -8.02
N THR A 395 -2.25 -15.38 -9.00
CA THR A 395 -2.96 -15.08 -10.25
C THR A 395 -3.21 -16.36 -11.06
N ARG A 396 -2.24 -17.27 -11.15
CA ARG A 396 -2.40 -18.57 -11.81
C ARG A 396 -3.39 -19.48 -11.08
N GLU A 397 -3.37 -19.50 -9.75
CA GLU A 397 -4.35 -20.25 -8.96
C GLU A 397 -5.76 -19.68 -9.11
N LEU A 398 -5.90 -18.36 -9.15
CA LEU A 398 -7.18 -17.70 -9.44
C LEU A 398 -7.72 -18.06 -10.82
N VAL A 399 -6.88 -18.08 -11.84
CA VAL A 399 -7.28 -18.50 -13.20
C VAL A 399 -7.73 -19.96 -13.20
N LYS A 400 -6.99 -20.87 -12.56
CA LYS A 400 -7.37 -22.29 -12.43
C LYS A 400 -8.69 -22.48 -11.67
N MET A 401 -8.87 -21.79 -10.54
CA MET A 401 -10.11 -21.84 -9.77
C MET A 401 -11.30 -21.29 -10.57
N ARG A 402 -11.08 -20.28 -11.41
CA ARG A 402 -12.12 -19.72 -12.27
C ARG A 402 -12.53 -20.70 -13.38
N GLU A 403 -11.57 -21.36 -14.02
CA GLU A 403 -11.84 -22.42 -14.99
C GLU A 403 -12.58 -23.61 -14.38
N GLU A 404 -12.23 -24.02 -13.15
CA GLU A 404 -12.95 -25.08 -12.43
C GLU A 404 -14.37 -24.65 -12.04
N TYR A 405 -14.55 -23.41 -11.60
CA TYR A 405 -15.86 -22.83 -11.30
C TYR A 405 -16.77 -22.83 -12.54
N ASP A 406 -16.27 -22.34 -13.68
CA ASP A 406 -17.03 -22.28 -14.93
C ASP A 406 -17.39 -23.69 -15.44
N LYS A 407 -16.47 -24.66 -15.31
CA LYS A 407 -16.75 -26.08 -15.60
C LYS A 407 -17.84 -26.64 -14.70
N LYS A 408 -17.80 -26.36 -13.40
CA LYS A 408 -18.82 -26.81 -12.44
C LYS A 408 -20.17 -26.14 -12.68
N GLN A 409 -20.19 -24.87 -13.06
CA GLN A 409 -21.40 -24.15 -13.41
C GLN A 409 -22.04 -24.72 -14.68
N THR A 410 -21.22 -25.06 -15.68
CA THR A 410 -21.67 -25.72 -16.92
C THR A 410 -22.24 -27.12 -16.62
N GLN A 411 -21.54 -27.93 -15.81
CA GLN A 411 -22.04 -29.24 -15.37
C GLN A 411 -23.36 -29.14 -14.60
N LYS A 412 -23.48 -28.15 -13.71
CA LYS A 412 -24.73 -27.89 -12.99
C LYS A 412 -25.88 -27.61 -13.97
N HIS A 413 -25.64 -26.77 -14.98
CA HIS A 413 -26.64 -26.44 -15.98
C HIS A 413 -27.06 -27.68 -16.81
N GLU A 414 -26.10 -28.55 -17.18
CA GLU A 414 -26.39 -29.82 -17.86
C GLU A 414 -27.23 -30.77 -16.99
N TYR A 415 -26.94 -30.86 -15.69
CA TYR A 415 -27.74 -31.66 -14.75
C TYR A 415 -29.14 -31.10 -14.54
N GLU A 416 -29.30 -29.77 -14.52
CA GLU A 416 -30.61 -29.12 -14.44
C GLU A 416 -31.46 -29.44 -15.70
N LEU A 417 -30.88 -29.30 -16.89
CA LEU A 417 -31.52 -29.69 -18.15
C LEU A 417 -31.88 -31.19 -18.19
N THR A 418 -31.00 -32.05 -17.68
CA THR A 418 -31.25 -33.50 -17.64
C THR A 418 -32.36 -33.84 -16.66
N ARG A 419 -32.37 -33.21 -15.48
CA ARG A 419 -33.45 -33.33 -14.49
C ARG A 419 -34.79 -32.91 -15.09
N ASP A 420 -34.82 -31.79 -15.80
CA ASP A 420 -36.06 -31.27 -16.37
C ASP A 420 -36.60 -32.19 -17.48
N ARG A 421 -35.73 -32.73 -18.34
CA ARG A 421 -36.11 -33.79 -19.30
C ARG A 421 -36.60 -35.08 -18.64
N LEU A 422 -36.00 -35.48 -17.52
CA LEU A 422 -36.43 -36.67 -16.78
C LEU A 422 -37.78 -36.45 -16.10
N LYS A 423 -38.05 -35.24 -15.61
CA LYS A 423 -39.37 -34.85 -15.10
C LYS A 423 -40.43 -34.93 -16.19
N GLU A 424 -40.19 -34.33 -17.36
CA GLU A 424 -41.14 -34.42 -18.48
C GLU A 424 -41.45 -35.87 -18.89
N LYS A 425 -40.45 -36.76 -18.85
CA LYS A 425 -40.67 -38.20 -19.08
C LYS A 425 -41.47 -38.87 -17.98
N LEU A 426 -41.25 -38.49 -16.73
CA LEU A 426 -41.99 -39.02 -15.58
C LEU A 426 -43.46 -38.60 -15.64
N ASP A 427 -43.72 -37.32 -15.93
CA ASP A 427 -45.06 -36.78 -16.11
C ASP A 427 -45.80 -37.47 -17.26
N ALA A 428 -45.11 -37.77 -18.37
CA ALA A 428 -45.67 -38.54 -19.49
C ALA A 428 -45.99 -39.99 -19.12
N ILE A 429 -45.17 -40.65 -18.29
CA ILE A 429 -45.41 -42.01 -17.80
C ILE A 429 -46.58 -42.01 -16.81
N ASP A 430 -46.67 -41.03 -15.92
CA ASP A 430 -47.78 -40.91 -14.97
C ASP A 430 -49.11 -40.71 -15.70
N LEU A 431 -49.12 -39.95 -16.79
CA LEU A 431 -50.28 -39.81 -17.66
C LEU A 431 -50.69 -41.15 -18.30
N GLN A 432 -49.71 -41.92 -18.81
CA GLN A 432 -49.97 -43.26 -19.36
C GLN A 432 -50.48 -44.25 -18.30
N ILE A 433 -49.97 -44.16 -17.07
CA ILE A 433 -50.45 -44.99 -15.95
C ILE A 433 -51.90 -44.63 -15.62
N ALA A 434 -52.25 -43.34 -15.60
CA ALA A 434 -53.61 -42.89 -15.36
C ALA A 434 -54.57 -43.39 -16.45
N GLU A 435 -54.20 -43.28 -17.74
CA GLU A 435 -54.99 -43.81 -18.86
C GLU A 435 -55.19 -45.34 -18.75
N LEU A 436 -54.13 -46.08 -18.40
CA LEU A 436 -54.21 -47.53 -18.21
C LEU A 436 -55.06 -47.92 -17.00
N GLN A 437 -55.03 -47.14 -15.92
CA GLN A 437 -55.89 -47.35 -14.75
C GLN A 437 -57.35 -47.08 -15.06
N GLU A 438 -57.65 -46.04 -15.83
CA GLU A 438 -59.02 -45.74 -16.31
C GLU A 438 -59.53 -46.84 -17.24
N THR A 439 -58.68 -47.31 -18.15
CA THR A 439 -58.99 -48.44 -19.05
C THR A 439 -59.25 -49.73 -18.24
N LYS A 440 -58.43 -50.02 -17.23
CA LYS A 440 -58.62 -51.15 -16.32
C LYS A 440 -59.93 -51.04 -15.55
N SER A 441 -60.24 -49.88 -14.99
CA SER A 441 -61.49 -49.57 -14.30
C SER A 441 -62.71 -49.83 -15.20
N THR A 442 -62.60 -49.45 -16.48
CA THR A 442 -63.65 -49.66 -17.48
C THR A 442 -63.88 -51.15 -17.73
N TYR A 443 -62.82 -51.95 -17.93
CA TYR A 443 -62.95 -53.39 -18.10
C TYR A 443 -63.42 -54.11 -16.82
N GLU A 444 -63.03 -53.66 -15.63
CA GLU A 444 -63.52 -54.21 -14.35
C GLU A 444 -65.02 -53.92 -14.14
N PHE A 445 -65.53 -52.83 -14.69
CA PHE A 445 -66.97 -52.52 -14.69
C PHE A 445 -67.74 -53.40 -15.69
N GLU A 446 -67.20 -53.65 -16.88
CA GLU A 446 -67.83 -54.53 -17.89
C GLU A 446 -67.86 -56.02 -17.50
N LEU A 447 -66.99 -56.44 -16.57
CA LEU A 447 -66.94 -57.81 -16.03
C LEU A 447 -67.93 -58.07 -14.87
N LYS A 448 -68.59 -57.04 -14.34
CA LYS A 448 -69.64 -57.14 -13.32
C LYS A 448 -71.03 -57.09 -13.95
#